data_AF-A0A8C8FST6-F1
#
_entry.id   AF-A0A8C8FST6-F1
#
_cell.length_a   1.000
_cell.length_b   1.000
_cell.length_c   1.000
_cell.angle_alpha   90.00
_cell.angle_beta   90.00
_cell.angle_gamma   90.00
#
_symmetry.space_group_name_H-M   'P 1'
#
loop_
_entity.id
_entity.type
_entity.pdbx_description
1 polymer ?
#
loop_
_entity_poly.entity_id
_entity_poly.type
_entity_poly.pdbx_seq_one_letter_code
_entity_poly.pdbx_strand_id
1 'polypeptide(L)'
;MPAKGPLQSVQVFGRKKTATAVAHCKRGNGLIKVNGRPLEMIEPATLQYKLLEPVLLLGKERFAGVDIRVRVKGGGHVAQIYGDLFLQLEMWMRPPRRRSRTS
;
A
#
# COMPACT_ATOMS: atom_id res chain seq x y z
N MET A 1 -20.86 25.37 2.44
CA MET A 1 -20.59 23.93 2.23
C MET A 1 -19.12 23.70 2.54
N PRO A 2 -18.70 22.81 3.46
CA PRO A 2 -17.29 22.64 3.73
C PRO A 2 -16.65 22.02 2.49
N ALA A 3 -15.74 22.77 1.86
CA ALA A 3 -14.92 22.28 0.76
C ALA A 3 -14.19 21.01 1.22
N LYS A 4 -14.26 19.94 0.42
CA LYS A 4 -13.42 18.75 0.63
C LYS A 4 -11.98 19.22 0.75
N GLY A 5 -11.41 19.12 1.95
CA GLY A 5 -10.00 19.42 2.20
C GLY A 5 -9.10 18.65 1.22
N PRO A 6 -7.85 19.10 1.03
CA PRO A 6 -6.95 18.52 0.04
C PRO A 6 -6.94 17.00 0.16
N LEU A 7 -7.21 16.31 -0.95
CA LEU A 7 -7.16 14.86 -1.03
C LEU A 7 -5.73 14.42 -0.70
N GLN A 8 -5.47 14.15 0.58
CA GLN A 8 -4.22 13.58 1.06
C GLN A 8 -4.15 12.16 0.54
N SER A 9 -3.58 12.04 -0.65
CA SER A 9 -3.29 10.77 -1.30
C SER A 9 -1.80 10.65 -1.50
N VAL A 10 -1.23 9.54 -1.04
CA VAL A 10 0.16 9.18 -1.26
C VAL A 10 0.18 8.05 -2.27
N GLN A 11 0.95 8.21 -3.35
CA GLN A 11 1.22 7.15 -4.30
C GLN A 11 2.70 6.78 -4.17
N VAL A 12 2.96 5.50 -3.96
CA VAL A 12 4.32 4.95 -3.88
C VAL A 12 4.44 3.86 -4.95
N PHE A 13 5.62 3.76 -5.56
CA PHE A 13 5.94 2.69 -6.51
C PHE A 13 7.17 1.93 -6.03
N GLY A 14 7.15 0.62 -6.18
CA GLY A 14 8.23 -0.28 -5.78
C GLY A 14 8.50 -1.26 -6.90
N ARG A 15 9.77 -1.47 -7.22
CA ARG A 15 10.17 -2.42 -8.27
C ARG A 15 11.10 -3.44 -7.66
N LYS A 16 10.79 -4.72 -7.83
CA LYS A 16 11.66 -5.83 -7.44
C LYS A 16 11.79 -6.79 -8.62
N LYS A 17 13.01 -6.88 -9.17
CA LYS A 17 13.28 -7.60 -10.43
C LYS A 17 12.32 -7.09 -11.53
N THR A 18 11.48 -7.96 -12.07
CA THR A 18 10.47 -7.64 -13.09
C THR A 18 9.09 -7.30 -12.52
N ALA A 19 8.90 -7.44 -11.20
CA ALA A 19 7.64 -7.09 -10.54
C ALA A 19 7.60 -5.60 -10.21
N THR A 20 6.55 -4.92 -10.66
CA THR A 20 6.26 -3.52 -10.34
C THR A 20 5.00 -3.46 -9.48
N ALA A 21 5.16 -2.98 -8.25
CA ALA A 21 4.08 -2.69 -7.32
C ALA A 21 3.80 -1.19 -7.31
N VAL A 22 2.53 -0.83 -7.20
CA VAL A 22 2.06 0.56 -7.06
C VAL A 22 1.02 0.59 -5.96
N ALA A 23 1.32 1.28 -4.87
CA ALA A 23 0.41 1.49 -3.74
C ALA A 23 -0.18 2.90 -3.82
N HIS A 24 -1.50 2.96 -3.68
CA HIS A 24 -2.25 4.20 -3.55
C HIS A 24 -2.91 4.23 -2.18
N CYS A 25 -2.53 5.20 -1.38
CA CYS A 25 -3.03 5.41 -0.05
C CYS A 25 -3.86 6.68 -0.02
N LYS A 26 -5.08 6.58 0.48
CA LYS A 26 -6.02 7.68 0.59
C LYS A 26 -6.66 7.65 1.97
N ARG A 27 -6.93 8.80 2.56
CA ARG A 27 -7.74 8.88 3.79
C ARG A 27 -9.11 8.24 3.57
N GLY A 28 -9.49 7.30 4.43
CA GLY A 28 -10.61 6.38 4.20
C GLY A 28 -10.96 5.50 5.40
N ASN A 29 -11.55 4.33 5.16
CA ASN A 29 -12.16 3.48 6.20
C ASN A 29 -11.31 2.25 6.56
N GLY A 30 -10.03 2.21 6.19
CA GLY A 30 -9.13 1.09 6.50
C GLY A 30 -9.22 -0.09 5.55
N LEU A 31 -9.73 0.12 4.34
CA LEU A 31 -9.87 -0.94 3.35
C LEU A 31 -8.55 -1.21 2.64
N ILE A 32 -8.00 -2.40 2.81
CA ILE A 32 -6.77 -2.85 2.14
C ILE A 32 -7.15 -3.82 1.02
N LYS A 33 -6.74 -3.50 -0.22
CA LYS A 33 -6.97 -4.34 -1.40
C LYS A 33 -5.68 -4.48 -2.21
N VAL A 34 -5.37 -5.70 -2.61
CA VAL A 34 -4.24 -6.02 -3.50
C VAL A 34 -4.81 -6.59 -4.80
N ASN A 35 -4.49 -5.96 -5.93
CA ASN A 35 -5.02 -6.34 -7.25
C ASN A 35 -6.55 -6.44 -7.33
N GLY A 36 -7.25 -5.67 -6.49
CA GLY A 36 -8.71 -5.66 -6.40
C GLY A 36 -9.31 -6.77 -5.52
N ARG A 37 -8.47 -7.68 -4.99
CA ARG A 37 -8.88 -8.73 -4.05
C ARG A 37 -8.53 -8.33 -2.61
N PRO A 38 -9.32 -8.75 -1.61
CA PRO A 38 -8.96 -8.57 -0.20
C PRO A 38 -7.77 -9.46 0.18
N LEU A 39 -7.05 -9.09 1.24
CA LEU A 39 -5.80 -9.75 1.65
C LEU A 39 -5.98 -11.24 1.95
N GLU A 40 -7.15 -11.62 2.47
CA GLU A 40 -7.50 -12.99 2.88
C GLU A 40 -7.63 -13.97 1.70
N MET A 41 -7.87 -13.46 0.48
CA MET A 41 -8.08 -14.27 -0.72
C MET A 41 -6.80 -14.43 -1.54
N ILE A 42 -5.64 -14.00 -1.02
CA ILE A 42 -4.36 -14.10 -1.70
C ILE A 42 -3.75 -15.46 -1.41
N GLU A 43 -3.82 -16.41 -2.33
CA GLU A 43 -3.03 -17.63 -2.24
C GLU A 43 -1.61 -17.39 -2.75
N PRO A 44 -0.58 -18.10 -2.23
CA PRO A 44 -0.56 -19.06 -1.11
C PRO A 44 -0.52 -18.43 0.30
N ALA A 45 -0.96 -19.19 1.32
CA ALA A 45 -1.07 -18.72 2.72
C ALA A 45 0.25 -18.19 3.33
N THR A 46 1.39 -18.77 2.99
CA THR A 46 2.73 -18.32 3.46
C THR A 46 3.00 -16.86 3.10
N LEU A 47 2.42 -16.40 2.00
CA LEU A 47 2.57 -15.06 1.50
C LEU A 47 1.60 -14.07 2.17
N GLN A 48 0.44 -14.53 2.65
CA GLN A 48 -0.50 -13.70 3.40
C GLN A 48 0.11 -13.17 4.69
N TYR A 49 0.84 -14.02 5.42
CA TYR A 49 1.49 -13.62 6.68
C TYR A 49 2.48 -12.47 6.50
N LYS A 50 3.27 -12.47 5.42
CA LYS A 50 4.21 -11.38 5.13
C LYS A 50 3.52 -10.04 4.84
N LEU A 51 2.32 -10.06 4.26
CA LEU A 51 1.54 -8.85 4.02
C LEU A 51 0.86 -8.35 5.31
N LEU A 52 0.56 -9.26 6.25
CA LEU A 52 -0.05 -8.93 7.53
C LEU A 52 0.96 -8.41 8.57
N GLU A 53 2.23 -8.79 8.50
CA GLU A 53 3.31 -8.30 9.39
C GLU A 53 3.25 -6.79 9.67
N PRO A 54 3.21 -5.91 8.65
CA PRO A 54 3.18 -4.47 8.92
C PRO A 54 1.84 -3.99 9.51
N VAL A 55 0.73 -4.66 9.23
CA VAL A 55 -0.58 -4.35 9.85
C VAL A 55 -0.59 -4.75 11.32
N LEU A 56 0.01 -5.89 11.64
CA LEU A 56 0.21 -6.37 13.01
C LEU A 56 1.18 -5.47 13.79
N LEU A 57 2.27 -5.04 13.16
CA LEU A 57 3.32 -4.24 13.81
C LEU A 57 2.89 -2.79 14.10
N LEU A 58 2.18 -2.15 13.17
CA LEU A 58 1.74 -0.75 13.31
C LEU A 58 0.41 -0.60 14.07
N GLY A 59 -0.30 -1.70 14.26
CA GLY A 59 -1.63 -1.73 14.86
C GLY A 59 -2.74 -1.27 13.92
N LYS A 60 -3.92 -1.87 14.09
CA LYS A 60 -5.12 -1.55 13.28
C LYS A 60 -5.55 -0.08 13.39
N GLU A 61 -5.19 0.61 14.47
CA GLU A 61 -5.59 2.00 14.72
C GLU A 61 -5.02 2.98 13.69
N ARG A 62 -3.80 2.78 13.22
CA ARG A 62 -3.20 3.66 12.19
C ARG A 62 -3.79 3.42 10.81
N PHE A 63 -4.24 2.20 10.53
CA PHE A 63 -4.84 1.83 9.25
C PHE A 63 -6.34 2.09 9.20
N ALA A 64 -7.06 2.16 10.33
CA ALA A 64 -8.51 2.40 10.37
C ALA A 64 -8.95 3.68 9.66
N GLY A 65 -8.07 4.69 9.54
CA GLY A 65 -8.34 5.95 8.84
C GLY A 65 -7.81 6.05 7.40
N VAL A 66 -7.26 4.98 6.83
CA VAL A 66 -6.57 5.01 5.52
C VAL A 66 -6.96 3.80 4.65
N ASP A 67 -7.53 4.07 3.48
CA ASP A 67 -7.72 3.05 2.44
C ASP A 67 -6.45 2.87 1.61
N ILE A 68 -6.04 1.62 1.42
CA ILE A 68 -4.83 1.25 0.69
C ILE A 68 -5.21 0.34 -0.47
N ARG A 69 -4.84 0.76 -1.68
CA ARG A 69 -5.01 -0.03 -2.91
C ARG A 69 -3.66 -0.30 -3.51
N VAL A 70 -3.25 -1.55 -3.52
CA VAL A 70 -2.01 -1.96 -4.17
C VAL A 70 -2.32 -2.68 -5.48
N ARG A 71 -1.56 -2.33 -6.51
CA ARG A 71 -1.60 -2.99 -7.82
C ARG A 71 -0.21 -3.48 -8.14
N VAL A 72 -0.09 -4.76 -8.45
CA VAL A 72 1.17 -5.41 -8.77
C VAL A 72 1.07 -6.00 -10.16
N LYS A 73 2.05 -5.70 -11.02
CA LYS A 73 2.15 -6.21 -12.39
C LYS A 73 3.55 -6.76 -12.64
N GLY A 74 3.61 -7.88 -13.37
CA GLY A 74 4.86 -8.54 -13.75
C GLY A 74 5.48 -9.40 -12.63
N GLY A 75 6.51 -10.17 -12.98
CA GLY A 75 7.18 -11.10 -12.07
C GLY A 75 6.31 -12.29 -11.60
N GLY A 76 6.89 -13.15 -10.75
CA GLY A 76 6.17 -14.24 -10.07
C GLY A 76 5.58 -13.82 -8.72
N HIS A 77 4.73 -14.65 -8.11
CA HIS A 77 4.00 -14.36 -6.87
C HIS A 77 4.90 -13.85 -5.74
N VAL A 78 6.09 -14.44 -5.57
CA VAL A 78 7.06 -14.04 -4.55
C VAL A 78 7.63 -12.65 -4.83
N ALA A 79 8.02 -12.36 -6.07
CA ALA A 79 8.62 -11.08 -6.44
C ALA A 79 7.62 -9.91 -6.30
N GLN A 80 6.35 -10.17 -6.59
CA GLN A 80 5.25 -9.21 -6.42
C GLN A 80 5.09 -8.80 -4.96
N ILE A 81 5.14 -9.75 -4.04
CA ILE A 81 4.95 -9.47 -2.61
C ILE A 81 6.14 -8.79 -1.97
N TYR A 82 7.36 -9.11 -2.40
CA TYR A 82 8.52 -8.32 -2.00
C TYR A 82 8.43 -6.88 -2.52
N GLY A 83 7.86 -6.66 -3.71
CA GLY A 83 7.57 -5.31 -4.21
C GLY A 83 6.56 -4.57 -3.33
N ASP A 84 5.52 -5.26 -2.88
CA ASP A 84 4.48 -4.75 -1.96
C ASP A 84 5.05 -4.42 -0.57
N LEU A 85 5.83 -5.33 0.01
CA LEU A 85 6.49 -5.13 1.29
C LEU A 85 7.54 -4.01 1.23
N PHE A 86 8.28 -3.91 0.12
CA PHE A 86 9.22 -2.83 -0.10
C PHE A 86 8.52 -1.47 -0.19
N LEU A 87 7.35 -1.43 -0.82
CA LEU A 87 6.50 -0.25 -0.85
C LEU A 87 6.00 0.17 0.53
N GLN A 88 5.56 -0.79 1.32
CA GLN A 88 5.11 -0.58 2.69
C GLN A 88 6.23 0.07 3.53
N LEU A 89 7.46 -0.46 3.40
CA LEU A 89 8.63 0.05 4.10
C LEU A 89 9.01 1.46 3.63
N GLU A 90 9.03 1.71 2.32
CA GLU A 90 9.28 3.06 1.76
C GLU A 90 8.22 4.07 2.19
N MET A 91 6.95 3.66 2.26
CA MET A 91 5.88 4.53 2.72
C MET A 91 5.99 4.88 4.20
N TRP A 92 6.57 3.98 5.01
CA TRP A 92 6.84 4.23 6.41
C TRP A 92 8.09 5.09 6.62
N MET A 93 9.16 4.83 5.86
CA MET A 93 10.41 5.58 5.95
C MET A 93 10.33 6.98 5.36
N ARG A 94 9.44 7.22 4.39
CA ARG A 94 9.22 8.57 3.86
C ARG A 94 8.21 9.31 4.72
N PRO A 95 8.63 10.34 5.50
CA PRO A 95 7.66 11.28 6.06
C PRO A 95 6.85 11.89 4.90
N PRO A 96 5.57 12.26 5.12
CA PRO A 96 4.70 12.78 4.08
C PRO A 96 5.31 14.05 3.49
N ARG A 97 6.09 13.90 2.42
CA ARG A 97 6.61 15.04 1.65
C ARG A 97 5.39 15.70 1.00
N ARG A 98 5.08 16.92 1.46
CA ARG A 98 4.23 17.87 0.72
C ARG A 98 4.78 17.94 -0.70
N ARG A 99 4.09 17.30 -1.65
CA ARG A 99 4.37 17.49 -3.05
C ARG A 99 3.72 18.81 -3.44
N SER A 100 4.43 19.91 -3.22
CA SER A 100 4.17 21.15 -3.95
C SER A 100 4.41 20.85 -5.43
N ARG A 101 3.34 20.70 -6.20
CA ARG A 101 3.40 20.89 -7.64
C ARG A 101 3.77 22.35 -7.85
N THR A 102 5.03 22.63 -8.17
CA THR A 102 5.44 23.88 -8.80
C THR A 102 5.34 23.71 -10.30
N SER A 103 4.57 24.63 -10.89
CA SER A 103 4.41 25.08 -12.29
C SER A 103 4.43 24.05 -13.41
#